data_AF-A0A6A0GZL4-F1
#
_entry.id   AF-A0A6A0GZL4-F1
#
_cell.length_a   1.000
_cell.length_b   1.000
_cell.length_c   1.000
_cell.angle_alpha   90.00
_cell.angle_beta   90.00
_cell.angle_gamma   90.00
#
_symmetry.space_group_name_H-M   'P 1'
#
loop_
_entity.id
_entity.type
_entity.pdbx_description
1 polymer ?
#
loop_
_entity_poly.entity_id
_entity_poly.type
_entity_poly.pdbx_seq_one_letter_code
_entity_poly.pdbx_strand_id
1 'polypeptide(L)' 'MIDHVGKPSWQAQIRGSKTWTLEPPPECYFQCQTLSVTVHPGNIIVLDTNAWYHKTLIVSDELSITIGSEYD' A
#
# COMPACT_ATOMS: atom_id res chain seq x y z
N MET A 1 -1.73 -9.64 -2.98
CA MET A 1 -1.66 -10.78 -2.03
C MET A 1 -1.71 -10.20 -0.62
N ILE A 2 -2.10 -10.98 0.39
CA ILE A 2 -1.70 -10.65 1.78
C ILE A 2 -0.22 -10.98 1.88
N ASP A 3 0.56 -10.05 2.40
CA ASP A 3 1.97 -10.28 2.70
C ASP A 3 2.04 -10.93 4.09
N HIS A 4 2.65 -12.12 4.20
CA HIS A 4 2.63 -12.94 5.42
C HIS A 4 3.77 -12.55 6.36
N VAL A 5 3.85 -11.27 6.67
CA VAL A 5 4.92 -10.65 7.44
C VAL A 5 4.25 -9.99 8.61
N GLY A 6 4.15 -10.71 9.74
CA GLY A 6 3.27 -10.42 10.89
C GLY A 6 3.46 -9.08 11.62
N LYS A 7 3.99 -8.06 10.95
CA LYS A 7 4.20 -6.70 11.41
C LYS A 7 3.76 -5.69 10.33
N PRO A 8 3.38 -4.46 10.73
CA PRO A 8 3.02 -3.43 9.77
C PRO A 8 4.22 -3.05 8.88
N SER A 9 3.96 -2.72 7.63
CA SER A 9 4.98 -2.33 6.66
C SER A 9 4.93 -0.83 6.38
N TRP A 10 6.04 -0.26 5.93
CA TRP A 10 6.08 1.10 5.41
C TRP A 10 6.77 1.14 4.05
N GLN A 11 6.36 2.09 3.22
CA GLN A 11 6.94 2.34 1.92
C GLN A 11 7.02 3.83 1.63
N ALA A 12 8.23 4.30 1.32
CA ALA A 12 8.52 5.65 0.83
C ALA A 12 8.64 5.63 -0.71
N GLN A 13 7.93 6.53 -1.37
CA GLN A 13 8.01 6.72 -2.82
C GLN A 13 9.14 7.70 -3.14
N ILE A 14 10.16 7.25 -3.88
CA ILE A 14 11.33 8.05 -4.22
C ILE A 14 11.19 8.69 -5.60
N ARG A 15 10.60 7.96 -6.56
CA ARG A 15 10.40 8.42 -7.93
C ARG A 15 9.17 7.78 -8.55
N GLY A 16 8.48 8.45 -9.47
CA GLY A 16 7.22 7.97 -10.04
C GLY A 16 6.07 8.02 -9.04
N SER A 17 4.86 7.69 -9.49
CA SER A 17 3.66 7.74 -8.65
C SER A 17 2.92 6.41 -8.70
N LYS A 18 2.37 6.00 -7.55
CA LYS A 18 1.72 4.71 -7.38
C LYS A 18 0.38 4.87 -6.67
N THR A 19 -0.69 4.35 -7.26
CA THR A 19 -1.99 4.24 -6.60
C THR A 19 -2.05 2.93 -5.82
N TRP A 20 -2.41 3.02 -4.54
CA TRP A 20 -2.70 1.91 -3.65
C TRP A 20 -4.20 1.79 -3.48
N THR A 21 -4.73 0.60 -3.74
CA THR A 21 -6.10 0.23 -3.42
C THR A 21 -6.05 -0.76 -2.27
N LEU A 22 -6.70 -0.43 -1.16
CA LEU A 22 -6.78 -1.21 0.06
C LEU A 22 -8.20 -1.75 0.18
N GLU A 23 -8.34 -3.05 -0.01
CA GLU A 23 -9.60 -3.76 0.16
C GLU A 23 -9.75 -4.21 1.61
N PRO A 24 -10.96 -4.08 2.17
CA PRO A 24 -11.20 -4.47 3.55
C PRO A 24 -11.02 -5.98 3.74
N PRO A 25 -10.64 -6.40 4.96
CA PRO A 25 -10.57 -7.82 5.29
C PRO A 25 -11.96 -8.49 5.23
N PRO A 26 -12.03 -9.81 5.02
CA PRO A 26 -13.27 -10.51 4.69
C PRO A 26 -14.28 -10.43 5.85
N GLU A 27 -13.80 -10.35 7.08
CA GLU A 27 -14.60 -10.25 8.31
C GLU A 27 -15.47 -8.99 8.34
N CYS A 28 -15.08 -7.92 7.62
CA CYS A 28 -15.84 -6.68 7.57
C CYS A 28 -16.25 -6.25 6.15
N TYR A 29 -16.24 -7.16 5.18
CA TYR A 29 -16.47 -6.86 3.76
C TYR A 29 -17.77 -6.06 3.48
N PHE A 30 -18.85 -6.32 4.24
CA PHE A 30 -20.13 -5.63 4.07
C PHE A 30 -20.27 -4.33 4.89
N GLN A 31 -19.28 -3.99 5.71
CA GLN A 31 -19.32 -2.85 6.63
C GLN A 31 -18.22 -1.82 6.33
N CYS A 32 -17.03 -2.31 5.99
CA CYS A 32 -15.87 -1.50 5.65
C CYS A 32 -15.92 -1.06 4.18
N GLN A 33 -15.24 0.04 3.87
CA GLN A 33 -15.11 0.56 2.52
C GLN A 33 -13.69 0.36 1.99
N THR A 34 -13.58 0.14 0.67
CA THR A 34 -12.31 0.16 -0.04
C THR A 34 -11.70 1.56 0.03
N LEU A 35 -10.41 1.64 0.37
CA LEU A 35 -9.66 2.89 0.40
C LEU A 35 -8.74 2.95 -0.83
N SER A 36 -8.58 4.13 -1.42
CA SER A 36 -7.67 4.35 -2.54
C SER A 36 -6.84 5.61 -2.32
N VAL A 37 -5.53 5.49 -2.43
CA VAL A 37 -4.59 6.60 -2.22
C VAL A 37 -3.48 6.57 -3.26
N THR A 38 -3.19 7.73 -3.85
CA THR A 38 -2.03 7.91 -4.74
C THR A 38 -0.86 8.43 -3.93
N VAL A 39 0.24 7.69 -3.94
CA VAL A 39 1.49 8.03 -3.26
C VAL A 39 2.43 8.65 -4.30
N HIS A 40 2.81 9.90 -4.06
CA HIS A 40 3.71 10.67 -4.92
C HIS A 40 5.14 10.68 -4.36
N PRO A 41 6.16 11.05 -5.16
CA PRO A 41 7.53 11.19 -4.68
C PRO A 41 7.61 12.07 -3.43
N GLY A 42 8.31 11.60 -2.41
CA GLY A 42 8.42 12.26 -1.10
C GLY A 42 7.30 11.90 -0.12
N ASN A 43 6.29 11.14 -0.52
CA ASN A 43 5.30 10.59 0.41
C ASN A 43 5.75 9.26 0.99
N ILE A 44 5.29 8.98 2.20
CA ILE A 44 5.46 7.71 2.89
C ILE A 44 4.08 7.17 3.25
N ILE A 45 3.81 5.92 2.88
CA ILE A 45 2.63 5.18 3.32
C ILE A 45 3.05 4.16 4.36
N VAL A 46 2.32 4.11 5.48
CA VAL A 46 2.46 3.08 6.51
C VAL A 46 1.17 2.26 6.49
N LEU A 47 1.29 0.95 6.29
CA LEU A 47 0.17 0.05 6.10
C LEU A 47 0.45 -1.28 6.80
N ASP A 48 -0.51 -1.73 7.60
CA ASP A 48 -0.53 -3.13 8.02
C ASP A 48 -0.98 -4.03 6.85
N THR A 49 0.00 -4.57 6.14
CA THR A 49 -0.19 -5.46 4.99
C THR A 49 -0.71 -6.84 5.37
N ASN A 50 -0.78 -7.17 6.67
CA ASN A 50 -1.38 -8.41 7.16
C ASN A 50 -2.90 -8.31 7.24
N ALA A 51 -3.41 -7.12 7.60
CA ALA A 51 -4.84 -6.89 7.80
C ALA A 51 -5.55 -6.41 6.53
N TRP A 52 -4.83 -5.75 5.62
CA TRP A 52 -5.41 -5.15 4.42
C TRP A 52 -4.92 -5.83 3.15
N TYR A 53 -5.87 -6.37 2.38
CA TYR A 53 -5.60 -6.75 1.00
C TYR A 53 -5.25 -5.51 0.21
N HIS A 54 -4.15 -5.55 -0.55
CA HIS A 54 -3.74 -4.39 -1.31
C HIS A 54 -3.43 -4.76 -2.76
N LYS A 55 -3.69 -3.79 -3.63
CA LYS A 55 -3.29 -3.76 -5.04
C LYS A 55 -2.59 -2.44 -5.30
N THR A 56 -1.56 -2.48 -6.13
CA THR A 56 -0.86 -1.26 -6.53
C THR A 56 -0.84 -1.10 -8.04
N LEU A 57 -1.01 0.13 -8.50
CA LEU A 57 -0.93 0.51 -9.91
C LEU A 57 0.08 1.65 -10.06
N ILE A 58 1.10 1.47 -10.90
CA ILE A 58 1.99 2.56 -11.28
C ILE A 58 1.21 3.47 -12.23
N VAL A 59 1.08 4.75 -11.87
CA VAL A 59 0.30 5.73 -12.64
C VAL A 59 1.17 6.79 -13.31
N SER A 60 2.49 6.73 -13.11
CA SER A 60 3.45 7.57 -13.82
C SER A 60 4.01 6.88 -15.04
N ASP A 61 4.23 7.63 -16.12
CA ASP A 61 4.93 7.15 -17.33
C ASP A 61 6.45 7.00 -17.13
N GLU A 62 6.97 7.47 -16.00
CA GLU A 62 8.37 7.33 -15.61
C GLU A 62 8.61 6.13 -14.67
N LEU A 63 9.89 5.70 -14.60
CA LEU A 63 10.34 4.65 -13.70
C LEU A 63 9.94 4.94 -12.25
N SER A 64 9.17 4.02 -11.66
CA SER A 64 8.77 4.07 -10.25
C SER A 64 9.80 3.40 -9.35
N ILE A 65 10.29 4.12 -8.34
CA ILE A 65 11.25 3.62 -7.34
C ILE A 65 10.68 3.84 -5.95
N THR A 66 10.64 2.78 -5.15
CA THR A 66 10.13 2.77 -3.77
C THR A 66 11.12 2.08 -2.86
N ILE A 67 11.28 2.60 -1.64
CA ILE A 67 12.02 1.95 -0.56
C ILE A 67 11.02 1.61 0.53
N GLY A 68 11.06 0.39 1.04
CA GLY A 68 10.18 -0.03 2.12
C GLY A 68 10.83 -1.06 3.00
N SER A 69 10.28 -1.22 4.19
CA SER A 69 10.71 -2.23 5.16
C SER A 69 9.53 -2.59 6.06
N GLU A 70 9.62 -3.75 6.67
CA GLU A 70 8.74 -4.17 7.75
C GLU A 70 9.15 -3.42 9.02
N TYR A 71 8.16 -2.95 9.79
CA TYR A 71 8.44 -2.35 11.09
C TYR A 71 8.73 -3.49 12.09
N ASP A 72 9.89 -3.49 12.74
CA ASP A 72 10.28 -4.51 13.74
C ASP A 72 9.56 -4.28 15.09
#